data_AF-A0A941CBR3-F1
#
_entry.id   AF-A0A941CBR3-F1
#
_cell.length_a   1.000
_cell.length_b   1.000
_cell.length_c   1.000
_cell.angle_alpha   90.00
_cell.angle_beta   90.00
_cell.angle_gamma   90.00
#
_symmetry.space_group_name_H-M   'P 1'
#
loop_
_entity.id
_entity.type
_entity.pdbx_description
1 polymer ?
#
loop_
_entity_poly.entity_id
_entity_poly.type
_entity_poly.pdbx_seq_one_letter_code
_entity_poly.pdbx_strand_id
1 'polypeptide(L)'
;MLILFVNDTLVYSDFMRYFDAIAIVIALYYVFSMFLLKVFFTLKGVNLNTIFSFPVIISLVLISYLTYSITDLVLPHILDSLLFFGIIMISMISFVSMCFYVYITDKYSGNFRLFIVACCCLFVNALLPINEILYYNRVFTIVVNVAEMAGLYFFMEFLIKAKPQDLIRKEQSYF
;
A
#
# COMPACT_ATOMS: atom_id res chain seq x y z
N MET A 1 -5.01 -3.52 12.38
CA MET A 1 -5.36 -2.42 13.29
C MET A 1 -4.39 -2.29 14.45
N LEU A 2 -4.24 -3.28 15.34
CA LEU A 2 -3.28 -3.17 16.47
C LEU A 2 -1.84 -2.85 16.03
N ILE A 3 -1.36 -3.47 14.95
CA ILE A 3 0.00 -3.24 14.42
C ILE A 3 0.20 -1.78 13.98
N LEU A 4 -0.79 -1.18 13.31
CA LEU A 4 -0.71 0.22 12.89
C LEU A 4 -0.79 1.18 14.08
N PHE A 5 -1.63 0.88 15.07
CA PHE A 5 -1.68 1.70 16.29
C PHE A 5 -0.33 1.74 17.03
N VAL A 6 0.36 0.59 17.10
CA VAL A 6 1.73 0.52 17.64
C VAL A 6 2.70 1.33 16.76
N ASN A 7 2.59 1.21 15.44
CA ASN A 7 3.40 1.98 14.49
C ASN A 7 3.23 3.49 14.70
N ASP A 8 2.00 3.99 14.76
CA ASP A 8 1.70 5.41 14.94
C ASP A 8 2.24 5.93 16.26
N THR A 9 2.14 5.14 17.32
CA THR A 9 2.70 5.49 18.63
C THR A 9 4.21 5.68 18.55
N LEU A 10 4.92 4.82 17.81
CA LEU A 10 6.37 4.93 17.63
C LEU A 10 6.73 6.14 16.76
N VAL A 11 6.00 6.34 15.65
CA VAL A 11 6.17 7.47 14.72
C VAL A 11 6.02 8.80 15.45
N TYR A 12 4.96 8.98 16.25
CA TYR A 12 4.70 10.22 16.97
C TYR A 12 5.53 10.42 18.24
N SER A 13 6.17 9.36 18.75
CA SER A 13 7.07 9.48 19.89
C SER A 13 8.40 10.08 19.47
N ASP A 14 9.07 9.43 18.51
CA ASP A 14 10.35 9.89 17.94
C ASP A 14 10.66 9.07 16.68
N PHE A 15 10.30 9.61 15.52
CA PHE A 15 10.43 8.90 14.23
C PHE A 15 11.87 8.46 13.95
N MET A 16 12.86 9.31 14.22
CA MET A 16 14.26 9.01 13.91
C MET A 16 14.83 7.98 14.87
N ARG A 17 14.56 8.12 16.17
CA ARG A 17 15.06 7.18 17.17
C ARG A 17 14.45 5.79 17.05
N TYR A 18 13.18 5.70 16.68
CA TYR A 18 12.45 4.44 16.56
C TYR A 18 12.34 3.92 15.12
N PHE A 19 13.06 4.51 14.16
CA PHE A 19 12.95 4.17 12.74
C PHE A 19 13.08 2.67 12.46
N ASP A 20 14.05 1.99 13.08
CA ASP A 20 14.24 0.55 12.90
C ASP A 20 13.03 -0.26 13.41
N ALA A 21 12.46 0.14 14.54
CA ALA A 21 11.28 -0.50 15.10
C ALA A 21 10.04 -0.26 14.23
N ILE A 22 9.85 0.98 13.77
CA ILE A 22 8.81 1.38 12.81
C ILE A 22 8.93 0.52 11.54
N ALA A 23 10.13 0.36 11.01
CA ALA A 23 10.41 -0.43 9.82
C ALA A 23 10.02 -1.91 9.97
N ILE A 24 10.35 -2.52 11.10
CA ILE A 24 9.97 -3.91 11.38
C ILE A 24 8.44 -4.03 11.49
N VAL A 25 7.80 -3.12 12.23
CA VAL A 25 6.35 -3.14 12.48
C VAL A 25 5.56 -2.96 11.18
N ILE A 26 5.95 -1.99 10.35
CA ILE A 26 5.26 -1.73 9.08
C ILE A 26 5.52 -2.84 8.05
N ALA A 27 6.73 -3.39 7.98
CA ALA A 27 7.03 -4.52 7.11
C ALA A 27 6.20 -5.75 7.49
N LEU A 28 6.07 -6.02 8.79
CA LEU A 28 5.24 -7.08 9.33
C LEU A 28 3.76 -6.86 8.99
N TYR A 29 3.27 -5.61 9.09
CA TYR A 29 1.93 -5.25 8.61
C TYR A 29 1.71 -5.60 7.13
N TYR A 30 2.66 -5.27 6.25
CA TYR A 30 2.55 -5.62 4.82
C TYR A 30 2.57 -7.12 4.58
N VAL A 31 3.43 -7.87 5.29
CA VAL A 31 3.48 -9.33 5.18
C VAL A 31 2.16 -9.96 5.57
N PHE A 32 1.55 -9.52 6.68
CA PHE A 32 0.22 -9.99 7.08
C PHE A 32 -0.85 -9.61 6.06
N SER A 33 -0.81 -8.39 5.54
CA SER A 33 -1.78 -7.92 4.54
C SER A 33 -1.67 -8.73 3.23
N MET A 34 -0.46 -9.06 2.79
CA MET A 34 -0.23 -9.98 1.67
C MET A 34 -0.75 -11.38 1.94
N PHE A 35 -0.55 -11.90 3.17
CA PHE A 35 -1.07 -13.22 3.55
C PHE A 35 -2.59 -13.28 3.48
N LEU A 36 -3.29 -12.22 3.92
CA LEU A 36 -4.74 -12.10 3.78
C LEU A 36 -5.18 -12.04 2.31
N LEU A 37 -4.42 -11.33 1.47
CA LEU A 37 -4.73 -11.22 0.04
C LEU A 37 -4.45 -12.50 -0.75
N LYS A 38 -3.58 -13.38 -0.23
CA LYS A 38 -3.20 -14.64 -0.89
C LYS A 38 -4.41 -15.50 -1.27
N VAL A 39 -5.47 -15.47 -0.47
CA VAL A 39 -6.72 -16.22 -0.74
C VAL A 39 -7.37 -15.77 -2.05
N PHE A 40 -7.22 -14.50 -2.41
CA PHE A 40 -7.75 -13.91 -3.64
C PHE A 40 -6.81 -14.08 -4.84
N PHE A 41 -5.56 -14.50 -4.60
CA PHE A 41 -4.54 -14.63 -5.62
C PHE A 41 -4.71 -15.92 -6.42
N THR A 42 -5.36 -15.83 -7.59
CA THR A 42 -5.52 -16.96 -8.53
C THR A 42 -4.75 -16.70 -9.82
N LEU A 43 -3.65 -17.44 -10.02
CA LEU A 43 -2.72 -17.32 -11.16
C LEU A 43 -3.33 -17.57 -12.56
N LYS A 44 -4.53 -18.15 -12.65
CA LYS A 44 -5.17 -18.47 -13.95
C LYS A 44 -5.86 -17.24 -14.54
N GLY A 45 -5.43 -16.73 -15.69
CA GLY A 45 -6.23 -15.78 -16.49
C GLY A 45 -5.77 -14.33 -16.51
N VAL A 46 -4.49 -14.06 -16.21
CA VAL A 46 -3.92 -12.72 -16.39
C VAL A 46 -3.76 -12.46 -17.89
N ASN A 47 -4.49 -11.47 -18.41
CA ASN A 47 -4.34 -11.04 -19.79
C ASN A 47 -3.24 -9.97 -19.85
N LEU A 48 -2.04 -10.36 -20.31
CA LEU A 48 -0.84 -9.50 -20.32
C LEU A 48 -1.02 -8.20 -21.12
N ASN A 49 -1.93 -8.20 -22.10
CA ASN A 49 -2.20 -7.03 -22.94
C ASN A 49 -2.86 -5.86 -22.18
N THR A 50 -3.58 -6.13 -21.09
CA THR A 50 -4.20 -5.08 -20.25
C THR A 50 -3.16 -4.37 -19.36
N ILE A 51 -2.10 -5.09 -18.99
CA ILE A 51 -0.99 -4.57 -18.15
C ILE A 51 -0.17 -3.52 -18.90
N PHE A 52 -0.01 -3.67 -20.22
CA PHE A 52 0.75 -2.76 -21.08
C PHE A 52 -0.10 -1.64 -21.71
N SER A 53 -1.22 -1.26 -21.09
CA SER A 53 -2.00 -0.12 -21.58
C SER A 53 -1.26 1.20 -21.31
N PHE A 54 -1.39 2.16 -22.24
CA PHE A 54 -0.71 3.46 -22.17
C PHE A 54 -0.91 4.21 -20.83
N PRO A 55 -2.13 4.26 -20.23
CA PRO A 55 -2.33 4.91 -18.93
C PRO A 55 -1.59 4.20 -17.78
N VAL A 56 -1.49 2.87 -17.82
CA VAL A 56 -0.78 2.09 -16.80
C VAL A 56 0.72 2.34 -16.87
N ILE A 57 1.29 2.43 -18.08
CA ILE A 57 2.71 2.74 -18.29
C ILE A 57 3.05 4.13 -17.74
N ILE A 58 2.25 5.15 -18.06
CA ILE A 58 2.45 6.51 -17.53
C ILE A 58 2.40 6.50 -16.00
N SER A 59 1.41 5.82 -15.42
CA SER A 59 1.25 5.73 -13.97
C SER A 59 2.47 5.05 -13.32
N LEU A 60 2.97 3.97 -13.92
CA LEU A 60 4.15 3.26 -13.45
C LEU A 60 5.41 4.14 -13.47
N VAL A 61 5.62 4.91 -14.55
CA VAL A 61 6.74 5.86 -14.67
C VAL A 61 6.63 6.94 -13.59
N LEU A 62 5.45 7.52 -13.39
CA LEU A 62 5.24 8.56 -12.40
C LEU A 62 5.48 8.07 -10.97
N ILE A 63 4.95 6.87 -10.64
CA ILE A 63 5.16 6.23 -9.33
C ILE A 63 6.64 5.93 -9.11
N SER A 64 7.33 5.41 -10.13
CA SER A 64 8.76 5.09 -10.04
C SER A 64 9.60 6.35 -9.83
N TYR A 65 9.30 7.43 -10.57
CA TYR A 65 9.98 8.72 -10.43
C TYR A 65 9.74 9.35 -9.06
N LEU A 66 8.49 9.31 -8.56
CA LEU A 66 8.17 9.81 -7.23
C LEU A 66 8.91 9.02 -6.16
N THR A 67 8.90 7.68 -6.27
CA THR A 67 9.61 6.80 -5.35
C THR A 67 11.11 7.09 -5.31
N TYR A 68 11.73 7.28 -6.48
CA TYR A 68 13.13 7.68 -6.60
C TYR A 68 13.40 9.03 -5.92
N SER A 69 12.60 10.04 -6.24
CA SER A 69 12.78 11.40 -5.72
C SER A 69 12.67 11.46 -4.20
N ILE A 70 11.73 10.70 -3.63
CA ILE A 70 11.56 10.62 -2.17
C ILE A 70 12.70 9.84 -1.54
N THR A 71 13.10 8.73 -2.14
CA THR A 71 14.23 7.95 -1.64
C THR A 71 15.49 8.82 -1.59
N ASP A 72 15.82 9.51 -2.68
CA ASP A 72 17.00 10.40 -2.76
C ASP A 72 16.97 11.50 -1.68
N LEU A 73 15.79 12.05 -1.40
CA LEU A 73 15.60 13.11 -0.42
C LEU A 73 15.74 12.60 1.03
N VAL A 74 15.22 11.42 1.33
CA VAL A 74 15.15 10.85 2.68
C VAL A 74 16.42 10.07 3.03
N LEU A 75 17.02 9.36 2.06
CA LEU A 75 18.19 8.48 2.23
C LEU A 75 19.36 9.10 3.02
N PRO A 76 19.80 10.36 2.79
CA PRO A 76 20.93 10.93 3.54
C PRO A 76 20.65 11.06 5.04
N HIS A 77 19.38 11.06 5.47
CA HIS A 77 18.99 11.20 6.88
C HIS A 77 18.84 9.85 7.60
N ILE A 78 18.79 8.74 6.87
CA ILE A 78 18.59 7.37 7.41
C ILE A 78 19.69 6.41 6.93
N LEU A 79 20.89 6.93 6.65
CA LEU A 79 22.05 6.15 6.22
C LEU A 79 22.40 5.02 7.21
N ASP A 80 22.27 5.28 8.51
CA ASP A 80 22.57 4.29 9.55
C ASP A 80 21.58 3.11 9.56
N SER A 81 20.38 3.30 9.00
CA SER A 81 19.28 2.34 8.98
C SER A 81 18.88 1.89 7.57
N LEU A 82 19.82 1.93 6.62
CA LEU A 82 19.57 1.65 5.20
C LEU A 82 18.96 0.26 4.96
N LEU A 83 19.38 -0.74 5.75
CA LEU A 83 18.80 -2.09 5.69
C LEU A 83 17.31 -2.10 6.05
N PHE A 84 16.93 -1.40 7.12
CA PHE A 84 15.53 -1.31 7.57
C PHE A 84 14.67 -0.55 6.56
N PHE A 85 15.20 0.53 5.99
CA PHE A 85 14.56 1.23 4.87
C PHE A 85 14.32 0.30 3.68
N GLY A 86 15.32 -0.49 3.28
CA GLY A 86 15.19 -1.47 2.20
C GLY A 86 14.11 -2.52 2.47
N ILE A 87 13.98 -2.99 3.70
CA ILE A 87 12.93 -3.94 4.12
C ILE A 87 11.53 -3.33 3.95
N ILE A 88 11.33 -2.08 4.36
CA ILE A 88 10.06 -1.37 4.15
C ILE A 88 9.75 -1.28 2.66
N MET A 89 10.72 -0.83 1.85
CA MET A 89 10.54 -0.66 0.42
C MET A 89 10.15 -1.95 -0.29
N ILE A 90 10.86 -3.05 -0.02
CA ILE A 90 10.58 -4.35 -0.64
C ILE A 90 9.21 -4.87 -0.21
N SER A 91 8.87 -4.79 1.08
CA SER A 91 7.59 -5.26 1.59
C SER A 91 6.41 -4.42 1.07
N MET A 92 6.55 -3.10 1.02
CA MET A 92 5.56 -2.18 0.45
C MET A 92 5.34 -2.45 -1.04
N ILE A 93 6.42 -2.52 -1.85
CA ILE A 93 6.31 -2.77 -3.30
C ILE A 93 5.66 -4.12 -3.57
N SER A 94 5.99 -5.15 -2.77
CA SER A 94 5.38 -6.47 -2.88
C SER A 94 3.88 -6.43 -2.59
N PHE A 95 3.47 -5.74 -1.52
CA PHE A 95 2.06 -5.56 -1.16
C PHE A 95 1.28 -4.79 -2.23
N VAL A 96 1.82 -3.65 -2.68
CA VAL A 96 1.24 -2.82 -3.74
C VAL A 96 1.08 -3.65 -5.02
N SER A 97 2.10 -4.43 -5.39
CA SER A 97 2.07 -5.31 -6.56
C SER A 97 0.96 -6.37 -6.46
N MET A 98 0.75 -6.98 -5.27
CA MET A 98 -0.38 -7.89 -5.05
C MET A 98 -1.73 -7.18 -5.18
N CYS A 99 -1.88 -5.98 -4.63
CA CYS A 99 -3.12 -5.19 -4.76
C CYS A 99 -3.43 -4.87 -6.23
N PHE A 100 -2.42 -4.42 -6.99
CA PHE A 100 -2.55 -4.18 -8.43
C PHE A 100 -2.89 -5.44 -9.22
N TYR A 101 -2.29 -6.57 -8.86
CA TYR A 101 -2.57 -7.84 -9.50
C TYR A 101 -4.05 -8.24 -9.35
N VAL A 102 -4.57 -8.19 -8.12
CA VAL A 102 -5.97 -8.53 -7.84
C VAL A 102 -6.91 -7.53 -8.51
N TYR A 103 -6.52 -6.25 -8.58
CA TYR A 103 -7.24 -5.23 -9.35
C TYR A 103 -7.35 -5.58 -10.84
N ILE A 104 -6.21 -5.82 -11.51
CA ILE A 104 -6.15 -6.08 -12.97
C ILE A 104 -6.84 -7.40 -13.34
N THR A 105 -6.78 -8.40 -12.47
CA THR A 105 -7.39 -9.71 -12.75
C THR A 105 -8.92 -9.63 -12.82
N ASP A 106 -9.53 -8.57 -12.27
CA ASP A 106 -10.96 -8.25 -12.36
C ASP A 106 -11.90 -9.43 -12.09
N LYS A 107 -11.55 -10.28 -11.12
CA LYS A 107 -12.32 -11.48 -10.75
C LYS A 107 -13.26 -11.29 -9.57
N TYR A 108 -13.05 -10.24 -8.80
CA TYR A 108 -13.76 -10.00 -7.55
C TYR A 108 -14.50 -8.68 -7.61
N SER A 109 -15.71 -8.64 -7.06
CA SER A 109 -16.48 -7.40 -6.95
C SER A 109 -15.77 -6.41 -6.02
N GLY A 110 -15.65 -5.15 -6.46
CA GLY A 110 -15.01 -4.11 -5.65
C GLY A 110 -13.48 -4.15 -5.67
N ASN A 111 -12.87 -4.85 -6.63
CA ASN A 111 -11.43 -4.83 -6.91
C ASN A 111 -10.82 -3.42 -7.04
N PHE A 112 -11.58 -2.43 -7.53
CA PHE A 112 -11.15 -1.02 -7.57
C PHE A 112 -10.74 -0.47 -6.20
N ARG A 113 -11.31 -1.01 -5.11
CA ARG A 113 -10.91 -0.64 -3.75
C ARG A 113 -9.45 -0.96 -3.47
N LEU A 114 -8.92 -2.08 -3.98
CA LEU A 114 -7.51 -2.43 -3.81
C LEU A 114 -6.58 -1.48 -4.57
N PHE A 115 -7.04 -0.91 -5.68
CA PHE A 115 -6.31 0.17 -6.35
C PHE A 115 -6.22 1.41 -5.45
N ILE A 116 -7.34 1.83 -4.82
CA ILE A 116 -7.34 2.93 -3.85
C ILE A 116 -6.40 2.63 -2.68
N VAL A 117 -6.45 1.41 -2.13
CA VAL A 117 -5.56 0.97 -1.04
C VAL A 117 -4.08 1.10 -1.44
N ALA A 118 -3.72 0.65 -2.64
CA ALA A 118 -2.36 0.77 -3.15
C ALA A 118 -1.92 2.24 -3.27
N CYS A 119 -2.79 3.11 -3.78
CA CYS A 119 -2.51 4.55 -3.86
C CYS A 119 -2.34 5.20 -2.48
N CYS A 120 -3.25 4.92 -1.54
CA CYS A 120 -3.15 5.40 -0.16
C CYS A 120 -1.86 4.94 0.50
N CYS A 121 -1.49 3.67 0.30
CA CYS A 121 -0.24 3.10 0.82
C CYS A 121 0.97 3.87 0.27
N LEU A 122 1.11 3.99 -1.05
CA LEU A 122 2.21 4.73 -1.66
C LEU A 122 2.27 6.18 -1.16
N PHE A 123 1.11 6.84 -1.04
CA PHE A 123 1.03 8.22 -0.58
C PHE A 123 1.45 8.40 0.89
N VAL A 124 0.99 7.51 1.79
CA VAL A 124 1.34 7.56 3.22
C VAL A 124 2.83 7.31 3.43
N ASN A 125 3.40 6.27 2.82
CA ASN A 125 4.83 5.94 2.99
C ASN A 125 5.74 6.96 2.31
N ALA A 126 5.25 7.69 1.31
CA ALA A 126 5.93 8.82 0.69
C ALA A 126 5.93 10.05 1.61
N LEU A 127 4.73 10.46 2.05
CA LEU A 127 4.54 11.75 2.69
C LEU A 127 4.96 11.75 4.16
N LEU A 128 4.85 10.61 4.85
CA LEU A 128 5.24 10.49 6.26
C LEU A 128 6.72 10.81 6.51
N PRO A 129 7.71 10.15 5.87
CA PRO A 129 9.11 10.46 6.11
C PRO A 129 9.49 11.87 5.67
N ILE A 130 8.90 12.39 4.59
CA ILE A 130 9.09 13.80 4.18
C ILE A 130 8.60 14.75 5.27
N ASN A 131 7.42 14.50 5.83
CA ASN A 131 6.88 15.33 6.88
C ASN A 131 7.75 15.25 8.14
N GLU A 132 8.06 14.06 8.62
CA GLU A 132 8.77 13.88 9.89
C GLU A 132 10.22 14.36 9.85
N ILE A 133 10.90 14.26 8.70
CA ILE A 133 12.32 14.61 8.59
C ILE A 133 12.53 16.07 8.17
N LEU A 134 11.68 16.64 7.31
CA LEU A 134 11.98 17.91 6.62
C LEU A 134 11.08 19.09 7.01
N TYR A 135 9.80 18.86 7.29
CA TYR A 135 8.82 19.95 7.39
C TYR A 135 8.08 20.03 8.72
N TYR A 136 7.94 18.90 9.42
CA TYR A 136 7.14 18.68 10.62
C TYR A 136 5.88 19.55 10.68
N ASN A 137 4.98 19.37 9.72
CA ASN A 137 3.77 20.17 9.57
C ASN A 137 2.52 19.38 9.95
N ARG A 138 1.76 19.91 10.92
CA ARG A 138 0.52 19.31 11.43
C ARG A 138 -0.51 19.01 10.34
N VAL A 139 -0.57 19.83 9.28
CA VAL A 139 -1.52 19.61 8.18
C VAL A 139 -1.19 18.32 7.43
N PHE A 140 0.10 18.08 7.15
CA PHE A 140 0.53 16.84 6.49
C PHE A 140 0.31 15.64 7.39
N THR A 141 0.55 15.75 8.69
CA THR A 141 0.23 14.68 9.65
C THR A 141 -1.26 14.28 9.59
N ILE A 142 -2.17 15.26 9.57
CA ILE A 142 -3.61 14.99 9.44
C ILE A 142 -3.93 14.29 8.11
N VAL A 143 -3.36 14.78 7.01
CA VAL A 143 -3.57 14.22 5.67
C VAL A 143 -3.05 12.78 5.58
N VAL A 144 -1.87 12.49 6.16
CA VAL A 144 -1.30 11.14 6.25
C VAL A 144 -2.24 10.21 7.01
N ASN A 145 -2.70 10.61 8.20
CA ASN A 145 -3.61 9.80 9.01
C ASN A 145 -4.94 9.51 8.29
N VAL A 146 -5.51 10.52 7.63
CA VAL A 146 -6.76 10.34 6.86
C VAL A 146 -6.55 9.37 5.71
N ALA A 147 -5.43 9.49 4.98
CA ALA A 147 -5.10 8.58 3.89
C ALA A 147 -4.87 7.15 4.38
N GLU A 148 -4.20 6.98 5.53
CA GLU A 148 -4.00 5.66 6.14
C GLU A 148 -5.33 5.03 6.58
N MET A 149 -6.18 5.78 7.27
CA MET A 149 -7.51 5.32 7.68
C MET A 149 -8.37 4.94 6.47
N ALA A 150 -8.35 5.75 5.41
CA ALA A 150 -9.06 5.46 4.17
C ALA A 150 -8.54 4.18 3.51
N GLY A 151 -7.22 4.05 3.41
CA GLY A 151 -6.57 2.84 2.89
C GLY A 151 -6.99 1.59 3.67
N LEU A 152 -6.94 1.64 5.00
CA LEU A 152 -7.35 0.50 5.82
C LEU A 152 -8.84 0.20 5.71
N TYR A 153 -9.69 1.22 5.67
CA TYR A 153 -11.13 1.06 5.50
C TYR A 153 -11.45 0.33 4.18
N PHE A 154 -10.92 0.80 3.06
CA PHE A 154 -11.15 0.17 1.75
C PHE A 154 -10.57 -1.24 1.68
N PHE A 155 -9.43 -1.49 2.35
CA PHE A 155 -8.83 -2.81 2.43
C PHE A 155 -9.73 -3.80 3.18
N MET A 156 -10.19 -3.43 4.37
CA MET A 156 -11.11 -4.27 5.16
C MET A 156 -12.45 -4.46 4.47
N GLU A 157 -12.98 -3.40 3.84
CA GLU A 157 -14.23 -3.50 3.10
C GLU A 157 -14.10 -4.44 1.89
N PHE A 158 -12.95 -4.46 1.21
CA PHE A 158 -12.65 -5.44 0.18
C PHE A 158 -12.62 -6.85 0.77
N LEU A 159 -11.85 -7.10 1.84
CA LEU A 159 -11.73 -8.44 2.43
C LEU A 159 -13.08 -9.04 2.87
N ILE A 160 -14.01 -8.20 3.34
CA ILE A 160 -15.34 -8.64 3.82
C ILE A 160 -16.33 -8.81 2.66
N LYS A 161 -16.34 -7.89 1.69
CA LYS A 161 -17.38 -7.84 0.65
C LYS A 161 -16.97 -8.46 -0.68
N ALA A 162 -15.70 -8.82 -0.87
CA ALA A 162 -15.23 -9.41 -2.11
C ALA A 162 -15.90 -10.76 -2.37
N LYS A 163 -16.75 -10.80 -3.40
CA LYS A 163 -17.33 -12.04 -3.93
C LYS A 163 -16.77 -12.30 -5.34
N PRO A 164 -16.59 -13.57 -5.74
CA PRO A 164 -16.26 -13.92 -7.12
C PRO A 164 -17.33 -13.37 -8.06
N GLN A 165 -16.94 -12.68 -9.12
CA GLN A 165 -17.87 -12.10 -10.09
C GLN A 165 -18.74 -13.19 -10.75
N ASP A 166 -18.22 -14.40 -10.93
CA ASP A 166 -18.96 -15.55 -11.47
C ASP A 166 -20.18 -15.95 -10.63
N LEU A 167 -20.11 -15.79 -9.30
CA LEU A 167 -21.24 -16.08 -8.41
C LEU A 167 -22.30 -14.99 -8.47
N ILE A 168 -21.89 -13.73 -8.56
CA ILE A 168 -22.81 -12.58 -8.71
C ILE A 168 -23.56 -12.66 -10.04
N ARG A 169 -22.86 -13.00 -11.12
CA ARG A 169 -23.46 -13.15 -12.46
C ARG A 169 -24.47 -14.29 -12.51
N LYS A 170 -24.23 -15.37 -11.75
CA LYS A 170 -25.21 -16.45 -11.57
C LYS A 170 -26.43 -15.99 -10.77
N GLU A 171 -26.27 -15.32 -9.64
CA GLU A 171 -27.40 -14.81 -8.84
C GLU A 171 -28.30 -13.86 -9.65
N GLN A 172 -27.72 -12.98 -10.48
CA GLN A 172 -28.48 -12.08 -11.35
C GLN A 172 -29.18 -12.77 -12.53
N SER A 173 -28.78 -14.00 -12.89
CA SER A 173 -29.43 -14.76 -13.95
C SER A 173 -30.67 -15.53 -13.49
N TYR A 174 -30.91 -15.62 -12.17
CA TYR A 174 -32.07 -16.30 -11.58
C TYR A 174 -33.21 -15.36 -11.17
N PHE A 175 -33.01 -14.04 -11.31
CA PHE A 175 -34.02 -13.00 -11.12
C PHE A 175 -34.32 -12.31 -12.45
#